data_AF-A0A8J6U5P9-F1
#
_entry.id   AF-A0A8J6U5P9-F1
#
_cell.length_a   1.000
_cell.length_b   1.000
_cell.length_c   1.000
_cell.angle_alpha   90.00
_cell.angle_beta   90.00
_cell.angle_gamma   90.00
#
_symmetry.space_group_name_H-M   'P 1'
#
loop_
_entity.id
_entity.type
_entity.pdbx_description
1 polymer ?
#
loop_
_entity_poly.entity_id
_entity_poly.type
_entity_poly.pdbx_seq_one_letter_code
_entity_poly.pdbx_strand_id
1 'polypeptide(L)' 'MEGEIWQRDDGELLRAVGELETRMRRDYSAMLELVAELETRNTAVACGYPSLPELLRDVLRISRSEANRRKLTRTR' A
#
# COMPACT_ATOMS: atom_id res chain seq x y z
N MET A 1 -9.47 20.52 9.79
CA MET A 1 -10.83 20.04 9.45
C MET A 1 -11.41 19.46 10.72
N GLU A 2 -12.16 20.23 11.49
CA GLU A 2 -12.80 19.77 12.73
C GLU A 2 -14.30 19.94 12.59
N GLY A 3 -14.99 18.80 12.50
CA GLY A 3 -16.43 18.64 12.35
C GLY A 3 -16.72 17.15 12.28
N GLU A 4 -17.53 16.64 13.19
CA GLU A 4 -17.80 15.21 13.32
C GLU A 4 -18.44 14.66 12.04
N ILE A 5 -17.98 13.50 11.56
CA ILE A 5 -18.38 12.94 10.25
C ILE A 5 -19.91 12.80 10.12
N TRP A 6 -20.61 12.51 11.22
CA TRP A 6 -22.07 12.32 11.24
C TRP A 6 -22.89 13.60 11.03
N GLN A 7 -22.28 14.78 11.15
CA GLN A 7 -22.95 16.07 10.93
C GLN A 7 -22.85 16.59 9.50
N ARG A 8 -22.05 15.92 8.65
CA ARG A 8 -21.79 16.35 7.28
C ARG A 8 -22.97 16.04 6.36
N ASP A 9 -23.21 16.91 5.39
CA ASP A 9 -24.16 16.60 4.31
C ASP A 9 -23.60 15.56 3.33
N ASP A 10 -24.47 14.98 2.50
CA ASP A 10 -24.09 13.95 1.53
C ASP A 10 -22.99 14.41 0.56
N GLY A 11 -22.99 15.69 0.16
CA GLY A 11 -21.99 16.25 -0.74
C GLY A 11 -20.62 16.39 -0.07
N GLU A 12 -20.59 16.78 1.19
CA GLU A 12 -19.38 16.82 2.01
C GLU A 12 -18.81 15.42 2.30
N LEU A 13 -19.67 14.44 2.52
CA LEU A 13 -19.27 13.04 2.68
C LEU A 13 -18.67 12.48 1.39
N LEU A 14 -19.31 12.70 0.25
CA LEU A 14 -18.79 12.25 -1.06
C LEU A 14 -17.45 12.91 -1.39
N ARG A 15 -17.29 14.20 -1.09
CA ARG A 15 -16.00 14.90 -1.26
C ARG A 15 -14.92 14.28 -0.39
N ALA A 16 -15.23 14.01 0.89
CA ALA A 16 -14.30 13.39 1.82
C ALA A 16 -13.86 11.99 1.37
N VAL A 17 -14.77 11.19 0.78
CA VAL A 17 -14.44 9.90 0.18
C VAL A 17 -13.46 10.07 -0.99
N GLY A 18 -13.72 11.02 -1.89
CA GLY A 18 -12.82 11.29 -3.03
C GLY A 18 -11.42 11.76 -2.59
N GLU A 19 -11.34 12.60 -1.57
CA GLU A 19 -10.07 13.04 -0.98
C GLU A 19 -9.32 11.90 -0.29
N LEU A 20 -10.04 11.03 0.44
CA LEU A 20 -9.45 9.85 1.05
C LEU A 20 -8.92 8.89 -0.01
N GLU A 21 -9.70 8.58 -1.04
CA GLU A 21 -9.28 7.71 -2.15
C GLU A 21 -8.05 8.28 -2.86
N THR A 22 -7.99 9.60 -3.07
CA THR A 22 -6.81 10.24 -3.66
C THR A 22 -5.56 10.06 -2.81
N ARG A 23 -5.68 10.18 -1.48
CA ARG A 23 -4.57 9.92 -0.55
C ARG A 23 -4.17 8.45 -0.55
N MET A 24 -5.15 7.55 -0.46
CA MET A 24 -4.91 6.10 -0.51
C MET A 24 -4.16 5.69 -1.78
N ARG A 25 -4.51 6.25 -2.95
CA ARG A 25 -3.80 5.99 -4.20
C ARG A 25 -2.36 6.49 -4.18
N ARG A 26 -2.11 7.69 -3.63
CA ARG A 26 -0.76 8.25 -3.50
C ARG A 26 0.10 7.40 -2.57
N ASP A 27 -0.43 7.06 -1.40
CA ASP A 27 0.26 6.23 -0.41
C ASP A 27 0.52 4.83 -0.97
N TYR A 28 -0.43 4.27 -1.71
CA TYR A 28 -0.26 2.98 -2.39
C TYR A 28 0.82 3.04 -3.48
N SER A 29 0.88 4.12 -4.27
CA SER A 29 1.95 4.33 -5.25
C SER A 29 3.32 4.38 -4.58
N ALA A 30 3.46 5.16 -3.50
CA ALA A 30 4.69 5.26 -2.73
C ALA A 30 5.11 3.90 -2.13
N MET A 31 4.14 3.13 -1.64
CA MET A 31 4.38 1.75 -1.17
C MET A 31 4.96 0.88 -2.28
N LEU A 32 4.42 0.94 -3.51
CA LEU A 32 4.93 0.15 -4.63
C LEU A 32 6.35 0.56 -5.06
N GLU A 33 6.69 1.84 -4.99
CA GLU A 33 8.06 2.32 -5.22
C GLU A 33 9.04 1.75 -4.19
N LEU A 34 8.66 1.76 -2.90
CA LEU A 34 9.46 1.16 -1.83
C LEU A 34 9.62 -0.35 -2.02
N VAL A 35 8.54 -1.06 -2.33
CA VAL A 35 8.58 -2.51 -2.60
C VAL A 35 9.55 -2.83 -3.73
N ALA A 36 9.53 -2.04 -4.81
CA ALA A 36 10.44 -2.26 -5.92
C ALA A 36 11.90 -1.97 -5.56
N GLU A 37 12.17 -0.94 -4.75
CA GLU A 37 13.52 -0.69 -4.25
C GLU A 37 14.01 -1.83 -3.34
N LEU A 38 13.13 -2.37 -2.49
CA LEU A 38 13.44 -3.55 -1.67
C LEU A 38 13.81 -4.76 -2.53
N GLU A 39 13.14 -4.94 -3.67
CA GLU A 39 13.46 -5.97 -4.66
C GLU A 39 14.83 -5.74 -5.30
N THR A 40 15.10 -4.53 -5.80
CA THR A 40 16.38 -4.16 -6.42
C THR A 40 17.57 -4.38 -5.47
N ARG A 41 17.38 -4.11 -4.17
CA ARG A 41 18.41 -4.33 -3.13
C ARG A 41 18.50 -5.78 -2.64
N ASN A 42 17.65 -6.67 -3.14
CA ASN A 42 17.53 -8.05 -2.67
C ASN A 42 17.31 -8.13 -1.13
N THR A 43 16.52 -7.21 -0.59
CA THR A 43 16.40 -7.00 0.86
C THR A 43 15.85 -8.23 1.59
N ALA A 44 15.00 -9.02 0.93
CA ALA A 44 14.50 -10.27 1.48
C ALA A 44 15.64 -11.19 1.95
N VAL A 45 16.66 -11.38 1.10
CA VAL A 45 17.82 -12.23 1.42
C VAL A 45 18.64 -11.62 2.55
N ALA A 46 18.86 -10.30 2.53
CA ALA A 46 19.58 -9.60 3.59
C ALA A 46 18.87 -9.73 4.97
N CYS A 47 17.55 -9.88 4.97
CA CYS A 47 16.73 -10.09 6.16
C CYS A 47 16.49 -11.58 6.49
N GLY A 48 17.08 -12.52 5.75
CA GLY A 48 16.92 -13.97 5.99
C GLY A 48 15.63 -14.59 5.45
N TYR A 49 14.87 -13.88 4.62
CA TYR A 49 13.69 -14.41 3.94
C TYR A 49 14.08 -14.97 2.56
N PRO A 50 13.47 -16.07 2.12
CA PRO A 50 13.81 -16.69 0.84
C PRO A 50 13.21 -15.93 -0.36
N SER A 51 12.24 -15.03 -0.14
CA SER A 51 11.69 -14.19 -1.21
C SER A 51 11.04 -12.90 -0.69
N LEU A 52 10.97 -11.87 -1.53
CA LEU A 52 10.30 -10.61 -1.18
C LEU A 52 8.82 -10.77 -0.83
N PRO A 53 8.00 -11.58 -1.52
CA PRO A 53 6.63 -11.82 -1.09
C PRO A 53 6.52 -12.42 0.31
N GLU A 54 7.46 -13.26 0.74
CA GLU A 54 7.45 -13.82 2.10
C GLU A 54 7.80 -12.77 3.15
N LEU A 55 8.80 -11.92 2.91
CA LEU A 55 9.10 -10.76 3.74
C LEU A 55 7.88 -9.83 3.88
N LEU A 56 7.22 -9.49 2.76
CA LEU A 56 6.07 -8.59 2.75
C LEU A 56 4.86 -9.16 3.49
N ARG A 57 4.62 -10.48 3.36
CA ARG A 57 3.54 -11.14 4.12
C ARG A 57 3.75 -11.02 5.61
N ASP A 58 4.98 -11.20 6.07
CA ASP A 58 5.31 -11.18 7.49
C ASP A 58 5.21 -9.74 8.05
N VAL A 59 5.87 -8.78 7.40
CA VAL A 59 5.91 -7.37 7.85
C VAL A 59 4.54 -6.70 7.75
N LEU A 60 3.81 -6.89 6.65
CA LEU A 60 2.54 -6.20 6.41
C LEU A 60 1.32 -7.01 6.84
N ARG A 61 1.52 -8.26 7.28
CA ARG A 61 0.45 -9.19 7.70
C ARG A 61 -0.62 -9.37 6.62
N ILE A 62 -0.19 -9.48 5.36
CA ILE A 62 -1.06 -9.62 4.18
C ILE A 62 -1.06 -11.05 3.63
N SER A 63 -2.05 -11.35 2.78
CA SER A 63 -2.12 -12.63 2.09
C SER A 63 -0.98 -12.79 1.07
N ARG A 64 -0.67 -14.04 0.70
CA ARG A 64 0.32 -14.34 -0.35
C ARG A 64 -0.06 -13.75 -1.70
N SER A 65 -1.35 -13.77 -2.04
CA SER A 65 -1.85 -13.21 -3.31
C SER A 65 -1.60 -11.70 -3.38
N GLU A 66 -1.87 -10.98 -2.28
CA GLU A 66 -1.65 -9.53 -2.22
C GLU A 66 -0.14 -9.18 -2.24
N ALA A 67 0.70 -9.93 -1.52
CA ALA A 67 2.15 -9.73 -1.56
C ALA A 67 2.72 -9.93 -2.99
N ASN A 68 2.26 -10.98 -3.69
CA ASN A 68 2.64 -11.22 -5.09
C ASN A 68 2.16 -10.11 -6.03
N ARG A 69 0.94 -9.60 -5.85
CA ARG A 69 0.40 -8.50 -6.66
C ARG A 69 1.27 -7.25 -6.54
N ARG A 70 1.66 -6.88 -5.32
CA ARG A 70 2.52 -5.71 -5.08
C ARG A 70 3.90 -5.86 -5.72
N LYS A 71 4.46 -7.06 -5.71
CA LYS A 71 5.71 -7.37 -6.44
C LYS A 71 5.57 -7.15 -7.95
N LEU A 72 4.49 -7.64 -8.56
CA LEU A 72 4.32 -7.66 -10.03
C LEU A 72 4.01 -6.29 -10.65
N THR A 73 3.53 -5.32 -9.87
CA THR A 73 2.94 -4.09 -10.42
C THR A 73 3.97 -3.15 -11.06
N ARG A 74 5.29 -3.34 -10.85
CA ARG A 74 6.36 -2.52 -11.49
C ARG A 74 7.12 -3.21 -12.62
N THR A 75 6.80 -4.44 -12.99
CA THR A 75 7.50 -5.16 -14.07
C THR A 75 6.96 -4.83 -15.48
N ARG A 76 6.45 -3.62 -15.71
CA ARG A 76 6.05 -3.12 -17.03
C ARG A 76 6.64 -1.76 -17.33
#